data_AF-A0A6A7LQL4-F1
#
_entry.id   AF-A0A6A7LQL4-F1
#
_cell.length_a   1.000
_cell.length_b   1.000
_cell.length_c   1.000
_cell.angle_alpha   90.00
_cell.angle_beta   90.00
_cell.angle_gamma   90.00
#
_symmetry.space_group_name_H-M   'P 1'
#
loop_
_entity.id
_entity.type
_entity.pdbx_description
1 polymer ?
#
loop_
_entity_poly.entity_id
_entity_poly.type
_entity_poly.pdbx_seq_one_letter_code
_entity_poly.pdbx_strand_id
1 'polypeptide(L)'
;MAKELAPIDISHFPDLVRLAEEVRTTKIPRVLRRNDEDIAVMVPLVPRRRATTRPRTKADVDAFLAAAGSWRDLIDPQGFKAHIASSRGSDRTPVDL
;
A
#
# COMPACT_ATOMS: atom_id res chain seq x y z
N MET A 1 9.29 -4.50 -11.31
CA MET A 1 10.22 -3.67 -10.50
C MET A 1 9.72 -2.24 -10.56
N ALA A 2 9.60 -1.55 -9.41
CA ALA A 2 9.23 -0.14 -9.42
C ALA A 2 10.44 0.68 -9.88
N LYS A 3 10.29 1.47 -10.95
CA LYS A 3 11.33 2.39 -11.42
C LYS A 3 11.47 3.49 -10.37
N GLU A 4 12.66 3.66 -9.81
CA GLU A 4 12.92 4.76 -8.88
C GLU A 4 12.71 6.10 -9.61
N LEU A 5 11.94 6.99 -8.99
CA LEU A 5 11.68 8.32 -9.53
C LEU A 5 12.94 9.17 -9.32
N ALA A 6 13.41 9.82 -10.38
CA ALA A 6 14.54 10.73 -10.28
C ALA A 6 14.14 11.96 -9.44
N PRO A 7 14.90 12.32 -8.39
CA PRO A 7 14.60 13.48 -7.57
C PRO A 7 14.83 14.77 -8.37
N ILE A 8 13.97 15.76 -8.13
CA ILE A 8 14.09 17.12 -8.66
C ILE A 8 14.33 18.06 -7.48
N ASP A 9 15.41 18.86 -7.55
CA ASP A 9 15.64 19.92 -6.56
C ASP A 9 14.72 21.10 -6.85
N ILE A 10 13.85 21.43 -5.89
CA ILE A 10 12.88 22.51 -5.99
C ILE A 10 13.32 23.81 -5.29
N SER A 11 14.55 23.86 -4.74
CA SER A 11 15.04 24.99 -3.93
C SER A 11 14.98 26.35 -4.63
N HIS A 12 15.05 26.36 -5.96
CA HIS A 12 15.01 27.57 -6.78
C HIS A 12 13.60 27.93 -7.29
N PHE A 13 12.57 27.18 -6.92
CA PHE A 13 11.18 27.38 -7.34
C PHE A 13 10.29 27.65 -6.11
N PRO A 14 10.20 28.91 -5.64
CA PRO A 14 9.55 29.23 -4.37
C PRO A 14 8.08 28.79 -4.32
N ASP A 15 7.37 28.86 -5.45
CA ASP A 15 5.97 28.41 -5.53
C ASP A 15 5.83 26.90 -5.38
N LEU A 16 6.76 26.11 -5.94
CA LEU A 16 6.78 24.66 -5.78
C LEU A 16 7.12 24.26 -4.34
N VAL A 17 8.06 24.97 -3.71
CA VAL A 17 8.39 24.77 -2.29
C VAL A 17 7.17 25.01 -1.41
N ARG A 18 6.46 26.12 -1.62
CA ARG A 18 5.27 26.47 -0.85
C ARG A 18 4.18 25.40 -0.99
N LEU A 19 3.91 24.94 -2.22
CA LEU A 19 2.90 23.91 -2.47
C LEU A 19 3.30 22.56 -1.86
N ALA A 20 4.57 22.18 -1.96
CA ALA A 20 5.09 20.95 -1.37
C ALA A 20 5.00 20.95 0.16
N GLU A 21 5.33 22.08 0.81
CA GLU A 21 5.20 22.22 2.26
C GLU A 21 3.75 22.23 2.73
N GLU A 22 2.83 22.81 1.96
CA GLU A 22 1.40 22.77 2.27
C GLU A 22 0.84 21.34 2.22
N VAL A 23 1.16 20.58 1.17
CA VAL A 23 0.79 19.15 1.07
C VAL A 23 1.43 18.35 2.20
N ARG A 24 2.70 18.62 2.51
CA ARG A 24 3.41 17.97 3.62
C ARG A 24 2.77 18.28 4.98
N THR A 25 2.32 19.50 5.21
CA THR A 25 1.73 19.93 6.49
C THR A 25 0.33 19.38 6.66
N THR A 26 -0.51 19.53 5.63
CA THR A 26 -1.92 19.11 5.66
C THR A 26 -2.11 17.60 5.56
N LYS A 27 -1.13 16.89 4.98
CA LYS A 27 -1.24 15.45 4.63
C LYS A 27 -2.34 15.14 3.63
N ILE A 28 -2.83 16.14 2.89
CA ILE A 28 -3.88 15.99 1.89
C ILE A 28 -3.22 15.97 0.50
N PRO A 29 -3.40 14.89 -0.29
CA PRO A 29 -2.94 14.85 -1.68
C PRO A 29 -3.59 15.93 -2.55
N ARG A 30 -2.87 16.42 -3.56
CA ARG A 30 -3.38 17.41 -4.52
C ARG A 30 -3.08 17.03 -5.96
N VAL A 31 -4.00 17.34 -6.85
CA VAL A 31 -3.84 17.18 -8.29
C VAL A 31 -3.34 18.50 -8.89
N LEU A 32 -2.30 18.43 -9.71
CA LEU A 32 -1.76 19.54 -10.48
C LEU A 32 -2.42 19.52 -11.86
N ARG A 33 -3.21 20.56 -12.14
CA ARG A 33 -4.02 20.69 -13.36
C ARG A 33 -3.58 21.92 -14.17
N ARG A 34 -3.54 21.80 -15.51
CA ARG A 34 -3.31 22.91 -16.45
C ARG A 34 -4.33 22.82 -17.57
N ASN A 35 -5.07 23.90 -17.84
CA ASN A 35 -6.08 23.94 -18.90
C ASN A 35 -7.05 22.74 -18.84
N ASP A 36 -7.57 22.47 -17.64
CA ASP A 36 -8.48 21.34 -17.35
C ASP A 36 -7.90 19.92 -17.50
N GLU A 37 -6.62 19.79 -17.82
CA GLU A 37 -5.92 18.52 -17.89
C GLU A 37 -5.13 18.22 -16.60
N ASP A 38 -5.33 17.03 -16.02
CA ASP A 38 -4.57 16.54 -14.88
C ASP A 38 -3.18 16.07 -15.34
N ILE A 39 -2.12 16.74 -14.86
CA ILE A 39 -0.75 16.48 -15.30
C ILE A 39 0.03 15.64 -14.29
N ALA A 40 -0.18 15.88 -13.00
CA ALA A 40 0.57 15.23 -11.95
C ALA A 40 -0.21 15.21 -10.64
N VAL A 41 0.16 14.31 -9.74
CA VAL A 41 -0.38 14.25 -8.37
C VAL A 41 0.76 14.47 -7.40
N MET A 42 0.58 15.39 -6.47
CA MET A 42 1.48 15.62 -5.35
C MET A 42 0.92 14.92 -4.13
N VAL A 43 1.64 13.91 -3.64
CA VAL A 43 1.29 13.15 -2.44
C VAL A 43 2.27 13.46 -1.32
N PRO A 44 1.80 13.59 -0.07
CA PRO A 44 2.70 13.76 1.06
C PRO A 44 3.53 12.49 1.25
N LEU A 45 4.85 12.62 1.31
CA LEU A 45 5.68 11.51 1.74
C LEU A 45 5.52 11.34 3.25
N VAL A 46 4.97 10.20 3.65
CA VAL A 46 5.01 9.77 5.05
C VAL A 46 6.44 9.31 5.30
N PRO A 47 7.16 9.86 6.30
CA PRO A 47 8.46 9.33 6.65
C PRO A 47 8.26 7.84 6.91
N ARG A 48 9.00 6.99 6.17
CA ARG A 48 9.10 5.57 6.51
C ARG A 48 9.59 5.55 7.94
N ARG A 49 8.69 5.31 8.90
CA ARG A 49 9.09 4.84 10.22
C ARG A 49 9.98 3.65 9.90
N ARG A 50 11.28 3.74 10.19
CA ARG A 50 12.12 2.55 10.23
C ARG A 50 11.36 1.64 11.18
N ALA A 51 10.76 0.58 10.64
CA ALA A 51 10.11 -0.39 11.47
C ALA A 51 11.23 -0.86 12.40
N THR A 52 11.12 -0.51 13.68
CA THR A 52 11.95 -1.08 14.73
C THR A 52 11.50 -2.53 14.79
N THR A 53 12.04 -3.34 13.88
CA THR A 53 11.69 -4.74 13.83
C THR A 53 12.40 -5.32 15.02
N ARG A 54 11.66 -5.47 16.14
CA ARG A 54 12.13 -6.26 17.26
C ARG A 54 12.57 -7.61 16.67
N PRO A 55 13.77 -8.11 17.00
CA PRO A 55 14.19 -9.42 16.53
C PRO A 55 13.14 -10.45 16.94
N ARG A 56 12.69 -11.27 15.98
CA ARG A 56 11.72 -12.34 16.23
C ARG A 56 12.31 -13.29 17.26
N THR A 57 11.57 -13.59 18.32
CA THR A 57 11.96 -14.57 19.33
C THR A 57 11.47 -15.96 18.92
N LYS A 58 12.05 -17.01 19.52
CA LYS A 58 11.58 -18.38 19.32
C LYS A 58 10.09 -18.53 19.68
N ALA A 59 9.65 -17.89 20.75
CA ALA A 59 8.25 -17.88 21.17
C ALA A 59 7.32 -17.27 20.09
N ASP A 60 7.76 -16.23 19.38
CA ASP A 60 6.98 -15.64 18.29
C ASP A 60 6.82 -16.62 17.11
N VAL A 61 7.86 -17.39 16.81
CA VAL A 61 7.82 -18.42 15.76
C VAL A 61 6.93 -19.59 16.18
N ASP A 62 7.06 -20.06 17.41
CA ASP A 62 6.25 -21.16 17.94
C ASP A 62 4.77 -20.77 17.99
N ALA A 63 4.45 -19.54 18.42
CA ALA A 63 3.09 -19.01 18.40
C ALA A 63 2.52 -18.88 16.98
N PHE A 64 3.33 -18.43 16.01
CA PHE A 64 2.93 -18.36 14.62
C PHE A 64 2.63 -19.75 14.03
N LEU A 65 3.48 -20.74 14.33
CA LEU A 65 3.29 -22.12 13.87
C LEU A 65 2.08 -22.79 14.54
N ALA A 66 1.83 -22.52 15.82
CA ALA A 66 0.65 -23.01 16.52
C ALA A 66 -0.66 -22.49 15.91
N ALA A 67 -0.64 -21.27 15.36
CA ALA A 67 -1.79 -20.70 14.65
C ALA A 67 -1.95 -21.23 13.20
N ALA A 68 -0.97 -21.95 12.65
CA ALA A 68 -1.02 -22.44 11.29
C ALA A 68 -2.09 -23.53 11.12
N GLY A 69 -3.17 -23.17 10.41
CA GLY A 69 -4.28 -24.09 10.15
C GLY A 69 -5.35 -24.15 11.24
N SER A 70 -5.31 -23.26 12.24
CA SER A 70 -6.37 -23.13 13.26
C SER A 70 -7.75 -22.77 12.70
N TRP A 71 -7.79 -22.32 11.45
CA TRP A 71 -8.98 -21.94 10.71
C TRP A 71 -9.59 -23.07 9.87
N ARG A 72 -8.93 -24.23 9.74
CA ARG A 72 -9.35 -25.31 8.83
C ARG A 72 -10.76 -25.84 9.11
N ASP A 73 -11.14 -25.93 10.39
CA ASP A 73 -12.45 -26.45 10.80
C ASP A 73 -13.51 -25.35 10.97
N LEU A 74 -13.10 -24.08 10.82
CA LEU A 74 -13.97 -22.91 10.98
C LEU A 74 -14.50 -22.38 9.64
N ILE A 75 -13.97 -22.87 8.52
CA ILE A 75 -14.36 -22.43 7.18
C ILE A 75 -14.69 -23.63 6.31
N ASP A 76 -15.74 -23.52 5.51
CA ASP A 76 -15.93 -24.39 4.34
C ASP A 76 -15.02 -23.87 3.20
N PRO A 77 -13.98 -24.62 2.80
CA PRO A 77 -13.06 -24.16 1.77
C PRO A 77 -13.72 -23.90 0.42
N GLN A 78 -14.75 -24.69 0.07
CA GLN A 78 -15.40 -24.57 -1.24
C GLN A 78 -16.37 -23.39 -1.29
N GLY A 79 -17.22 -23.24 -0.27
CA GLY A 79 -18.07 -22.07 -0.10
C GLY A 79 -17.26 -20.76 -0.06
N PHE A 80 -16.11 -20.76 0.62
CA PHE A 80 -15.24 -19.59 0.68
C PHE A 80 -14.64 -19.23 -0.70
N LYS A 81 -14.16 -20.22 -1.47
CA LYS A 81 -13.67 -20.02 -2.84
C LYS A 81 -14.77 -19.46 -3.74
N ALA A 82 -15.98 -20.01 -3.67
CA ALA A 82 -17.12 -19.55 -4.47
C ALA A 82 -17.49 -18.10 -4.15
N HIS A 83 -17.51 -17.73 -2.86
CA HIS A 83 -17.79 -16.36 -2.42
C HIS A 83 -16.71 -15.37 -2.88
N ILE A 84 -15.43 -15.76 -2.85
CA ILE A 84 -14.34 -14.94 -3.39
C ILE A 84 -14.50 -14.78 -4.91
N ALA A 85 -14.80 -15.86 -5.63
CA ALA A 85 -14.99 -15.83 -7.08
C ALA A 85 -16.16 -14.91 -7.47
N SER A 86 -17.30 -14.98 -6.77
CA SER A 86 -18.45 -14.12 -7.03
C SER A 86 -18.21 -12.65 -6.68
N SER A 87 -17.38 -12.38 -5.67
CA SER A 87 -17.06 -11.01 -5.23
C SER A 87 -16.00 -10.33 -6.10
N ARG A 88 -15.17 -11.09 -6.80
CA ARG A 88 -14.14 -10.57 -7.70
C ARG A 88 -14.74 -10.43 -9.10
N GLY A 89 -15.05 -9.20 -9.52
CA GLY A 89 -15.54 -8.91 -10.88
C GLY A 89 -14.49 -9.03 -12.00
N SER A 90 -13.68 -10.09 -12.03
CA SER A 90 -12.63 -10.28 -13.05
C SER A 90 -12.43 -11.74 -13.45
N ASP A 91 -12.34 -12.01 -14.76
CA ASP A 91 -12.21 -13.30 -15.48
C ASP A 91 -10.94 -14.14 -15.20
N ARG A 92 -10.43 -14.19 -13.95
CA ARG A 92 -9.29 -15.06 -13.64
C ARG A 92 -9.75 -16.48 -13.39
N THR A 93 -9.14 -17.42 -14.10
CA THR A 93 -9.38 -18.86 -13.98
C THR A 93 -9.05 -19.36 -12.58
N PRO A 94 -9.85 -20.30 -12.02
CA PRO A 94 -9.56 -20.94 -10.75
C PRO A 94 -8.17 -21.60 -10.76
N VAL A 95 -7.47 -21.52 -9.63
CA VAL A 95 -6.19 -22.22 -9.41
C VAL A 95 -6.48 -23.46 -8.58
N ASP A 96 -6.20 -24.63 -9.14
CA ASP A 96 -6.14 -25.88 -8.37
C ASP A 96 -4.79 -25.96 -7.64
N LEU A 97 -4.85 -26.35 -6.37
CA LEU A 97 -3.72 -26.51 -5.45
C LEU A 97 -3.51 -27.99 -5.13
#